data_AF-A0A354PFL4-F1
#
_entry.id   AF-A0A354PFL4-F1
#
_cell.length_a   1.000
_cell.length_b   1.000
_cell.length_c   1.000
_cell.angle_alpha   90.00
_cell.angle_beta   90.00
_cell.angle_gamma   90.00
#
_symmetry.space_group_name_H-M   'P 1'
#
loop_
_entity.id
_entity.type
_entity.pdbx_description
1 polymer ?
#
loop_
_entity_poly.entity_id
_entity_poly.type
_entity_poly.pdbx_seq_one_letter_code
_entity_poly.pdbx_strand_id
1 'polypeptide(L)'
;MFWHDELSDSENFGILGEALAKSPDLFRQPGFDGGLFLVLPDGSSRSILKGRPLASVIADRIDLHRFHNGKQKSCSISNGMLEVMLHAEVFLSEFRLIDRVASQPEYLPGFTLTNPGYNDGGDGHRVIFVGESAEPSGSMERINTFLDVMDFHTQADRANAVAGLLTVALRHHWLGGKPIILATASKSHSGKDTVLDFIAGQTPKTSVSWEPADWATQKAIIASLNTDPSLGMIRLENARVSGGSKIASAFVERFVTDPAPTLYSPGCGSEPRRIRNEIVMSMSTNFGELSEDLLNRGLPIHLKPNGSITDRHSDIGNRWDREVVEHWIKDGCPSLRHPKNNRRRGA
;
A
#
# COMPACT_ATOMS: atom_id res chain seq x y z
N MET A 1 -28.39 19.60 13.55
CA MET A 1 -28.10 20.46 12.38
C MET A 1 -29.40 20.69 11.62
N PHE A 2 -29.59 21.88 11.06
CA PHE A 2 -30.82 22.27 10.38
C PHE A 2 -30.57 22.38 8.87
N TRP A 3 -31.40 21.69 8.09
CA TRP A 3 -31.42 21.78 6.63
C TRP A 3 -32.68 22.51 6.20
N HIS A 4 -32.53 23.58 5.45
CA HIS A 4 -33.63 24.43 5.00
C HIS A 4 -33.74 24.34 3.48
N ASP A 5 -34.85 23.78 2.97
CA ASP A 5 -35.08 23.65 1.53
C ASP A 5 -35.21 25.01 0.81
N GLU A 6 -35.32 26.11 1.56
CA GLU A 6 -35.36 27.48 1.07
C GLU A 6 -33.96 28.10 0.88
N LEU A 7 -32.94 27.56 1.56
CA LEU A 7 -31.55 27.97 1.34
C LEU A 7 -31.03 27.42 0.02
N SER A 8 -30.00 28.07 -0.53
CA SER A 8 -29.31 27.51 -1.68
C SER A 8 -28.63 26.18 -1.31
N ASP A 9 -28.50 25.28 -2.28
CA ASP A 9 -27.79 24.01 -2.09
C ASP A 9 -26.38 24.24 -1.54
N SER A 10 -25.68 25.26 -2.04
CA SER A 10 -24.33 25.62 -1.58
C SER A 10 -24.26 25.96 -0.10
N GLU A 11 -25.26 26.67 0.43
CA GLU A 11 -25.32 27.01 1.86
C GLU A 11 -25.60 25.77 2.71
N ASN A 12 -26.58 24.96 2.32
CA ASN A 12 -26.88 23.70 3.01
C ASN A 12 -25.68 22.74 3.00
N PHE A 13 -24.95 22.69 1.88
CA PHE A 13 -23.75 21.88 1.72
C PHE A 13 -22.65 22.33 2.66
N GLY A 14 -22.35 23.63 2.73
CA GLY A 14 -21.36 24.17 3.65
C GLY A 14 -21.70 23.88 5.12
N ILE A 15 -22.96 24.11 5.53
CA ILE A 15 -23.41 23.83 6.90
C ILE A 15 -23.27 22.34 7.25
N LEU A 16 -23.64 21.44 6.33
CA LEU A 16 -23.51 20.00 6.56
C LEU A 16 -22.04 19.55 6.56
N GLY A 17 -21.22 20.11 5.67
CA GLY A 17 -19.79 19.89 5.61
C GLY A 17 -19.11 20.27 6.92
N GLU A 18 -19.35 21.48 7.41
CA GLU A 18 -18.80 21.98 8.68
C GLU A 18 -19.23 21.09 9.86
N ALA A 19 -20.49 20.64 9.87
CA ALA A 19 -20.99 19.76 10.92
C ALA A 19 -20.32 18.38 10.87
N LEU A 20 -20.15 17.79 9.69
CA LEU A 20 -19.51 16.49 9.50
C LEU A 20 -17.99 16.54 9.74
N ALA A 21 -17.33 17.63 9.38
CA ALA A 21 -15.88 17.83 9.56
C ALA A 21 -15.44 17.85 11.03
N LYS A 22 -16.38 17.99 11.97
CA LYS A 22 -16.14 17.80 13.42
C LYS A 22 -15.85 16.34 13.77
N SER A 23 -16.15 15.41 12.87
CA SER A 23 -15.83 13.99 13.02
C SER A 23 -14.33 13.76 12.75
N PRO A 24 -13.57 13.16 13.68
CA PRO A 24 -12.12 13.03 13.55
C PRO A 24 -11.67 11.99 12.52
N ASP A 25 -12.61 11.26 11.92
CA ASP A 25 -12.39 10.10 11.05
C ASP A 25 -12.80 10.34 9.59
N LEU A 26 -13.28 11.55 9.27
CA LEU A 26 -13.66 11.95 7.91
C LEU A 26 -12.66 12.95 7.34
N PHE A 27 -12.16 12.61 6.16
CA PHE A 27 -11.15 13.41 5.47
C PHE A 27 -11.51 13.57 4.00
N ARG A 28 -11.05 14.64 3.37
CA ARG A 28 -11.15 14.84 1.94
C ARG A 28 -10.12 13.99 1.21
N GLN A 29 -10.53 13.35 0.11
CA GLN A 29 -9.57 12.72 -0.82
C GLN A 29 -8.94 13.77 -1.75
N PRO A 30 -7.73 13.52 -2.29
CA PRO A 30 -7.13 14.41 -3.27
C PRO A 30 -7.97 14.54 -4.55
N GLY A 31 -7.90 15.71 -5.16
CA GLY A 31 -8.69 16.05 -6.35
C GLY A 31 -9.91 16.93 -6.05
N PHE A 32 -10.47 17.52 -7.10
CA PHE A 32 -11.62 18.42 -7.04
C PHE A 32 -12.94 17.67 -6.76
N ASP A 33 -12.98 16.39 -7.11
CA ASP A 33 -14.15 15.52 -7.08
C ASP A 33 -13.87 14.19 -6.36
N GLY A 34 -12.81 14.15 -5.54
CA GLY A 34 -12.31 12.94 -4.90
C GLY A 34 -13.21 12.37 -3.81
N GLY A 35 -14.24 13.10 -3.37
CA GLY A 35 -15.12 12.68 -2.28
C GLY A 35 -14.40 12.63 -0.93
N LEU A 36 -14.82 11.68 -0.06
CA LEU A 36 -14.29 11.55 1.31
C LEU A 36 -13.63 10.20 1.58
N PHE A 37 -12.64 10.18 2.46
CA PHE A 37 -12.18 8.99 3.17
C PHE A 37 -12.83 8.91 4.54
N LEU A 38 -13.34 7.73 4.87
CA LEU A 38 -13.67 7.35 6.23
C LEU A 38 -12.58 6.41 6.76
N VAL A 39 -11.88 6.82 7.82
CA VAL A 39 -10.91 6.00 8.54
C VAL A 39 -11.65 5.18 9.59
N LEU A 40 -11.48 3.87 9.56
CA LEU A 40 -12.12 2.95 10.51
C LEU A 40 -11.23 2.71 11.74
N PRO A 41 -11.79 2.30 12.89
CA PRO A 41 -11.01 2.06 14.11
C PRO A 41 -9.91 1.02 13.98
N ASP A 42 -10.02 0.11 13.00
CA ASP A 42 -9.01 -0.91 12.70
C ASP A 42 -7.87 -0.40 11.79
N GLY A 43 -7.87 0.90 11.46
CA GLY A 43 -6.88 1.54 10.59
C GLY A 43 -7.13 1.32 9.10
N SER A 44 -8.15 0.54 8.72
CA SER A 44 -8.59 0.47 7.33
C SER A 44 -9.31 1.75 6.93
N SER A 45 -9.43 1.99 5.62
CA SER A 45 -10.14 3.15 5.10
C SER A 45 -11.16 2.76 4.06
N ARG A 46 -12.22 3.58 3.95
CA ARG A 46 -13.29 3.41 2.96
C ARG A 46 -13.50 4.71 2.20
N SER A 47 -13.44 4.63 0.87
CA SER A 47 -13.83 5.74 0.00
C SER A 47 -15.35 5.92 -0.01
N ILE A 48 -15.79 7.16 0.15
CA ILE A 48 -17.18 7.61 0.07
C ILE A 48 -17.29 8.46 -1.20
N LEU A 49 -17.68 7.81 -2.28
CA LEU A 49 -17.84 8.42 -3.62
C LEU A 49 -19.29 8.42 -4.09
N LYS A 50 -20.21 7.91 -3.28
CA LYS A 50 -21.63 7.75 -3.64
C LYS A 50 -22.54 8.23 -2.51
N GLY A 51 -23.74 8.65 -2.88
CA GLY A 51 -24.69 9.25 -1.94
C GLY A 51 -25.13 8.29 -0.84
N ARG A 52 -25.32 7.00 -1.14
CA ARG A 52 -25.78 6.02 -0.15
C ARG A 52 -24.78 5.80 1.00
N PRO A 53 -23.48 5.58 0.76
CA PRO A 53 -22.48 5.58 1.83
C PRO A 53 -22.45 6.88 2.65
N LEU A 54 -22.57 8.05 2.01
CA LEU A 54 -22.63 9.33 2.72
C LEU A 54 -23.88 9.46 3.59
N ALA A 55 -25.04 8.98 3.12
CA ALA A 55 -26.28 8.98 3.88
C ALA A 55 -26.14 8.20 5.19
N SER A 56 -25.48 7.04 5.16
CA SER A 56 -25.19 6.25 6.37
C SER A 56 -24.30 7.03 7.34
N VAL A 57 -23.25 7.68 6.83
CA VAL A 57 -22.37 8.54 7.64
C VAL A 57 -23.12 9.68 8.31
N ILE A 58 -24.04 10.33 7.59
CA ILE A 58 -24.86 11.42 8.13
C ILE A 58 -25.77 10.88 9.24
N ALA A 59 -26.47 9.77 8.99
CA ALA A 59 -27.40 9.18 9.95
C ALA A 59 -26.71 8.77 11.27
N ASP A 60 -25.46 8.31 11.20
CA ASP A 60 -24.70 7.88 12.39
C ASP A 60 -24.15 9.05 13.22
N ARG A 61 -23.88 10.20 12.60
CA ARG A 61 -23.10 11.30 13.22
C ARG A 61 -23.88 12.59 13.43
N ILE A 62 -24.93 12.82 12.64
CA ILE A 62 -25.62 14.11 12.58
C ILE A 62 -27.10 13.90 12.89
N ASP A 63 -27.57 14.55 13.95
CA ASP A 63 -29.00 14.74 14.16
C ASP A 63 -29.52 15.82 13.19
N LEU A 64 -30.07 15.35 12.06
CA LEU A 64 -30.50 16.18 10.94
C LEU A 64 -31.99 16.53 11.06
N HIS A 65 -32.30 17.82 11.08
CA HIS A 65 -33.66 18.35 11.09
C HIS A 65 -33.94 19.11 9.80
N ARG A 66 -34.81 18.58 8.94
CA ARG A 66 -35.12 19.18 7.63
C ARG A 66 -36.42 19.99 7.66
N PHE A 67 -36.38 21.20 7.11
CA PHE A 67 -37.51 22.12 7.04
C PHE A 67 -37.81 22.53 5.60
N HIS A 68 -39.10 22.72 5.31
CA HIS A 68 -39.59 23.28 4.07
C HIS A 68 -40.83 24.15 4.32
N ASN A 69 -40.75 25.41 3.91
CA ASN A 69 -41.64 26.50 4.27
C ASN A 69 -41.95 26.54 5.77
N GLY A 70 -40.89 26.44 6.59
CA GLY A 70 -40.97 26.42 8.06
C GLY A 70 -41.63 25.18 8.68
N LYS A 71 -42.05 24.19 7.87
CA LYS A 71 -42.61 22.92 8.35
C LYS A 71 -41.55 21.83 8.33
N GLN A 72 -41.46 21.06 9.41
CA GLN A 72 -40.55 19.92 9.48
C GLN A 72 -40.97 18.84 8.46
N LYS A 73 -39.99 18.29 7.76
CA LYS A 73 -40.13 17.23 6.74
C LYS A 73 -39.38 15.98 7.19
N SER A 74 -39.49 14.92 6.39
CA SER A 74 -38.64 13.73 6.53
C SER A 74 -37.17 14.15 6.52
N CYS A 75 -36.39 13.66 7.49
CA CYS A 75 -34.97 13.98 7.67
C CYS A 75 -34.05 13.32 6.62
N SER A 76 -34.58 12.87 5.48
CA SER A 76 -33.79 12.24 4.43
C SER A 76 -33.43 13.25 3.32
N ILE A 77 -32.15 13.29 2.97
CA ILE A 77 -31.63 13.95 1.77
C ILE A 77 -31.61 12.90 0.66
N SER A 78 -31.95 13.28 -0.58
CA SER A 78 -31.96 12.35 -1.70
C SER A 78 -30.54 11.89 -2.06
N ASN A 79 -30.39 10.64 -2.50
CA ASN A 79 -29.08 10.11 -2.90
C ASN A 79 -28.41 10.94 -4.01
N GLY A 80 -29.19 11.42 -4.98
CA GLY A 80 -28.66 12.26 -6.05
C GLY A 80 -28.11 13.59 -5.55
N MET A 81 -28.75 14.20 -4.55
CA MET A 81 -28.23 15.42 -3.92
C MET A 81 -26.92 15.14 -3.16
N LEU A 82 -26.86 14.02 -2.42
CA LEU A 82 -25.65 13.59 -1.72
C LEU A 82 -24.49 13.26 -2.68
N GLU A 83 -24.79 12.76 -3.88
CA GLU A 83 -23.77 12.57 -4.93
C GLU A 83 -23.24 13.91 -5.43
N VAL A 84 -24.13 14.88 -5.70
CA VAL A 84 -23.70 16.25 -6.07
C VAL A 84 -22.83 16.87 -4.97
N MET A 85 -23.19 16.67 -3.69
CA MET A 85 -22.39 17.15 -2.56
C MET A 85 -20.95 16.60 -2.56
N LEU A 86 -20.77 15.31 -2.86
CA LEU A 86 -19.45 14.67 -2.93
C LEU A 86 -18.56 15.19 -4.07
N HIS A 87 -19.11 16.03 -4.95
CA HIS A 87 -18.41 16.70 -6.04
C HIS A 87 -18.41 18.23 -5.90
N ALA A 88 -18.94 18.77 -4.80
CA ALA A 88 -19.05 20.20 -4.57
C ALA A 88 -17.92 20.70 -3.65
N GLU A 89 -17.11 21.64 -4.13
CA GLU A 89 -16.01 22.21 -3.34
C GLU A 89 -16.46 22.85 -2.04
N VAL A 90 -17.62 23.53 -2.01
CA VAL A 90 -18.16 24.12 -0.78
C VAL A 90 -18.41 23.10 0.33
N PHE A 91 -18.64 21.83 -0.03
CA PHE A 91 -18.77 20.74 0.93
C PHE A 91 -17.39 20.17 1.28
N LEU A 92 -16.58 19.85 0.26
CA LEU A 92 -15.30 19.17 0.44
C LEU A 92 -14.24 20.06 1.12
N SER A 93 -14.29 21.39 0.97
CA SER A 93 -13.36 22.33 1.57
C SER A 93 -13.39 22.35 3.10
N GLU A 94 -14.49 21.86 3.69
CA GLU A 94 -14.67 21.79 5.14
C GLU A 94 -13.82 20.67 5.78
N PHE A 95 -13.39 19.68 5.00
CA PHE A 95 -12.65 18.52 5.49
C PHE A 95 -11.14 18.69 5.28
N ARG A 96 -10.34 18.20 6.22
CA ARG A 96 -8.89 18.14 6.05
C ARG A 96 -8.54 17.19 4.91
N LEU A 97 -7.68 17.67 4.02
CA LEU A 97 -7.15 16.88 2.91
C LEU A 97 -6.13 15.86 3.42
N ILE A 98 -6.28 14.61 2.99
CA ILE A 98 -5.30 13.55 3.18
C ILE A 98 -4.96 12.93 1.83
N ASP A 99 -3.70 12.57 1.63
CA ASP A 99 -3.23 11.86 0.44
C ASP A 99 -3.33 10.35 0.61
N ARG A 100 -3.19 9.85 1.85
CA ARG A 100 -3.27 8.41 2.17
C ARG A 100 -3.50 8.13 3.65
N VAL A 101 -3.92 6.90 3.92
CA VAL A 101 -4.01 6.30 5.26
C VAL A 101 -2.95 5.21 5.34
N ALA A 102 -2.10 5.27 6.35
CA ALA A 102 -1.00 4.34 6.55
C ALA A 102 -1.20 3.54 7.84
N SER A 103 -0.86 2.25 7.80
CA SER A 103 -0.83 1.37 8.97
C SER A 103 0.58 1.13 9.51
N GLN A 104 1.59 1.71 8.85
CA GLN A 104 3.00 1.65 9.22
C GLN A 104 3.60 3.06 9.19
N PRO A 105 4.64 3.34 10.00
CA PRO A 105 5.34 4.62 9.94
C PRO A 105 5.96 4.87 8.56
N GLU A 106 5.84 6.11 8.09
CA GLU A 106 6.40 6.53 6.80
C GLU A 106 7.32 7.74 6.97
N TYR A 107 8.28 7.88 6.06
CA TYR A 107 9.14 9.06 5.99
C TYR A 107 8.45 10.18 5.19
N LEU A 108 8.22 11.31 5.85
CA LEU A 108 7.79 12.56 5.24
C LEU A 108 8.99 13.32 4.62
N PRO A 109 8.74 14.40 3.84
CA PRO A 109 9.80 15.29 3.39
C PRO A 109 10.65 15.79 4.57
N GLY A 110 11.97 15.79 4.40
CA GLY A 110 12.91 16.04 5.50
C GLY A 110 13.26 14.82 6.35
N PHE A 111 12.82 13.62 5.95
CA PHE A 111 13.11 12.33 6.61
C PHE A 111 12.61 12.24 8.05
N THR A 112 11.52 12.95 8.35
CA THR A 112 10.80 12.81 9.61
C THR A 112 9.82 11.65 9.52
N LEU A 113 9.73 10.84 10.58
CA LEU A 113 8.75 9.76 10.65
C LEU A 113 7.38 10.30 11.05
N THR A 114 6.32 9.72 10.48
CA THR A 114 4.94 10.01 10.88
C THR A 114 4.70 9.65 12.35
N ASN A 115 3.96 10.50 13.05
CA ASN A 115 3.39 10.20 14.37
C ASN A 115 1.94 9.72 14.24
N PRO A 116 1.40 8.98 15.22
CA PRO A 116 0.01 8.55 15.19
C PRO A 116 -0.95 9.75 15.00
N GLY A 117 -1.91 9.61 14.10
CA GLY A 117 -2.84 10.66 13.71
C GLY A 117 -2.45 11.39 12.42
N TYR A 118 -2.83 12.66 12.32
CA TYR A 118 -2.64 13.48 11.11
C TYR A 118 -1.23 14.06 11.04
N ASN A 119 -0.58 13.83 9.90
CA ASN A 119 0.73 14.35 9.57
C ASN A 119 0.65 15.16 8.29
N ASP A 120 1.04 16.42 8.34
CA ASP A 120 1.13 17.28 7.16
C ASP A 120 2.58 17.39 6.68
N GLY A 121 2.94 16.58 5.70
CA GLY A 121 4.21 16.67 4.99
C GLY A 121 4.17 17.57 3.74
N GLY A 122 3.06 18.27 3.48
CA GLY A 122 2.83 18.98 2.23
C GLY A 122 2.20 18.11 1.14
N ASP A 123 2.18 18.62 -0.09
CA ASP A 123 1.40 18.01 -1.18
C ASP A 123 1.87 16.60 -1.56
N GLY A 124 0.93 15.65 -1.58
CA GLY A 124 1.25 14.23 -1.77
C GLY A 124 1.86 13.55 -0.54
N HIS A 125 1.95 14.23 0.61
CA HIS A 125 2.53 13.74 1.87
C HIS A 125 1.66 14.05 3.10
N ARG A 126 0.37 14.29 2.92
CA ARG A 126 -0.61 14.41 4.01
C ARG A 126 -1.10 13.01 4.40
N VAL A 127 -0.70 12.52 5.56
CA VAL A 127 -0.91 11.12 5.95
C VAL A 127 -1.68 11.03 7.26
N ILE A 128 -2.69 10.18 7.29
CA ILE A 128 -3.24 9.67 8.56
C ILE A 128 -2.52 8.36 8.87
N PHE A 129 -1.69 8.36 9.91
CA PHE A 129 -1.03 7.15 10.38
C PHE A 129 -1.82 6.55 11.55
N VAL A 130 -2.29 5.32 11.37
CA VAL A 130 -3.00 4.54 12.39
C VAL A 130 -2.07 3.43 12.87
N GLY A 131 -1.40 3.68 13.99
CA GLY A 131 -0.45 2.74 14.59
C GLY A 131 0.22 3.36 15.81
N GLU A 132 1.27 2.71 16.29
CA GLU A 132 2.10 3.19 17.39
C GLU A 132 3.22 4.11 16.87
N SER A 133 3.67 5.04 17.70
CA SER A 133 4.81 5.91 17.35
C SER A 133 6.05 5.06 17.05
N ALA A 134 6.72 5.38 15.95
CA ALA A 134 7.97 4.71 15.60
C ALA A 134 9.08 5.07 16.59
N GLU A 135 9.82 4.06 17.06
CA GLU A 135 11.03 4.23 17.85
C GLU A 135 12.26 3.89 17.00
N PRO A 136 12.87 4.88 16.31
CA PRO A 136 14.06 4.64 15.52
C PRO A 136 15.25 4.29 16.43
N SER A 137 15.96 3.22 16.07
CA SER A 137 17.23 2.86 16.69
C SER A 137 18.36 3.73 16.13
N GLY A 138 19.21 4.28 17.01
CA GLY A 138 20.46 4.95 16.62
C GLY A 138 21.59 3.99 16.20
N SER A 139 21.36 2.67 16.24
CA SER A 139 22.34 1.64 15.92
C SER A 139 22.04 0.93 14.60
N MET A 140 23.08 0.73 13.79
CA MET A 140 23.06 -0.06 12.56
C MET A 140 23.33 -1.56 12.79
N GLU A 141 23.51 -1.98 14.05
CA GLU A 141 23.92 -3.36 14.39
C GLU A 141 23.00 -4.41 13.77
N ARG A 142 21.67 -4.28 13.89
CA ARG A 142 20.72 -5.24 13.30
C ARG A 142 20.85 -5.36 11.79
N ILE A 143 21.06 -4.22 11.11
CA ILE A 143 21.25 -4.17 9.66
C ILE A 143 22.58 -4.83 9.29
N ASN A 144 23.66 -4.51 10.00
CA ASN A 144 24.98 -5.10 9.75
C ASN A 144 24.96 -6.62 9.98
N THR A 145 24.39 -7.09 11.09
CA THR A 145 24.24 -8.52 11.38
C THR A 145 23.50 -9.26 10.26
N PHE A 146 22.41 -8.68 9.74
CA PHE A 146 21.73 -9.26 8.58
C PHE A 146 22.65 -9.30 7.35
N LEU A 147 23.26 -8.16 7.00
CA LEU A 147 24.08 -8.04 5.81
C LEU A 147 25.34 -8.94 5.86
N ASP A 148 25.86 -9.23 7.05
CA ASP A 148 27.07 -10.02 7.25
C ASP A 148 26.81 -11.53 7.14
N VAL A 149 25.56 -11.98 7.37
CA VAL A 149 25.16 -13.39 7.21
C VAL A 149 24.81 -13.73 5.75
N MET A 150 24.42 -12.74 4.96
CA MET A 150 24.05 -12.96 3.56
C MET A 150 25.27 -13.16 2.66
N ASP A 151 25.26 -14.19 1.81
CA ASP A 151 26.33 -14.49 0.85
C ASP A 151 26.28 -13.59 -0.39
N PHE A 152 26.45 -12.29 -0.21
CA PHE A 152 26.61 -11.36 -1.32
C PHE A 152 27.84 -11.74 -2.16
N HIS A 153 27.71 -11.65 -3.49
CA HIS A 153 28.83 -11.95 -4.38
C HIS A 153 29.93 -10.88 -4.27
N THR A 154 29.54 -9.61 -4.15
CA THR A 154 30.45 -8.48 -4.01
C THR A 154 29.94 -7.48 -2.97
N GLN A 155 30.80 -6.55 -2.55
CA GLN A 155 30.38 -5.43 -1.71
C GLN A 155 29.38 -4.49 -2.42
N ALA A 156 29.39 -4.46 -3.76
CA ALA A 156 28.39 -3.71 -4.52
C ALA A 156 27.00 -4.34 -4.36
N ASP A 157 26.87 -5.66 -4.35
CA ASP A 157 25.60 -6.35 -4.10
C ASP A 157 25.08 -6.07 -2.69
N ARG A 158 25.97 -6.06 -1.69
CA ARG A 158 25.66 -5.69 -0.30
C ARG A 158 25.17 -4.25 -0.21
N ALA A 159 25.84 -3.31 -0.87
CA ALA A 159 25.42 -1.90 -0.94
C ALA A 159 24.08 -1.74 -1.67
N ASN A 160 23.85 -2.48 -2.76
CA ASN A 160 22.59 -2.49 -3.50
C ASN A 160 21.43 -3.01 -2.66
N ALA A 161 21.65 -3.96 -1.75
CA ALA A 161 20.62 -4.38 -0.80
C ALA A 161 20.19 -3.22 0.13
N VAL A 162 21.14 -2.42 0.62
CA VAL A 162 20.83 -1.22 1.42
C VAL A 162 20.15 -0.15 0.57
N ALA A 163 20.60 0.08 -0.66
CA ALA A 163 19.95 1.01 -1.58
C ALA A 163 18.50 0.58 -1.90
N GLY A 164 18.25 -0.72 -2.06
CA GLY A 164 16.92 -1.29 -2.23
C GLY A 164 16.02 -1.02 -1.03
N LEU A 165 16.53 -1.28 0.19
CA LEU A 165 15.82 -0.99 1.45
C LEU A 165 15.41 0.49 1.52
N LEU A 166 16.36 1.41 1.25
CA LEU A 166 16.08 2.85 1.25
C LEU A 166 15.07 3.24 0.16
N THR A 167 15.14 2.64 -1.02
CA THR A 167 14.19 2.87 -2.12
C THR A 167 12.77 2.53 -1.71
N VAL A 168 12.57 1.41 -1.00
CA VAL A 168 11.25 0.99 -0.51
C VAL A 168 10.78 1.90 0.63
N ALA A 169 11.64 2.17 1.62
CA ALA A 169 11.31 3.02 2.76
C ALA A 169 10.94 4.46 2.35
N LEU A 170 11.58 4.97 1.29
CA LEU A 170 11.40 6.33 0.79
C LEU A 170 10.54 6.39 -0.48
N ARG A 171 9.79 5.33 -0.81
CA ARG A 171 9.05 5.19 -2.08
C ARG A 171 8.07 6.34 -2.39
N HIS A 172 7.60 7.05 -1.37
CA HIS A 172 6.69 8.20 -1.51
C HIS A 172 7.40 9.48 -1.98
N HIS A 173 8.73 9.56 -1.90
CA HIS A 173 9.51 10.74 -2.30
C HIS A 173 9.71 10.81 -3.82
N TRP A 174 9.62 9.67 -4.51
CA TRP A 174 9.80 9.60 -5.97
C TRP A 174 8.69 8.78 -6.59
N LEU A 175 7.89 9.45 -7.44
CA LEU A 175 6.85 8.80 -8.22
C LEU A 175 7.44 8.22 -9.50
N GLY A 176 7.11 6.97 -9.80
CA GLY A 176 7.77 6.25 -10.90
C GLY A 176 9.29 6.25 -10.71
N GLY A 177 10.03 6.08 -11.80
CA GLY A 177 11.50 6.13 -11.84
C GLY A 177 12.28 5.25 -10.85
N LYS A 178 11.61 4.31 -10.16
CA LYS A 178 12.23 3.46 -9.13
C LYS A 178 12.80 2.21 -9.80
N PRO A 179 14.03 1.80 -9.45
CA PRO A 179 14.61 0.61 -10.06
C PRO A 179 13.83 -0.65 -9.65
N ILE A 180 13.80 -1.63 -10.55
CA ILE A 180 13.35 -2.98 -10.22
C ILE A 180 14.44 -3.65 -9.41
N ILE A 181 14.12 -4.13 -8.21
CA ILE A 181 15.10 -4.81 -7.37
C ILE A 181 15.25 -6.25 -7.85
N LEU A 182 16.43 -6.61 -8.34
CA LEU A 182 16.68 -7.89 -9.01
C LEU A 182 17.55 -8.79 -8.14
N ALA A 183 16.93 -9.72 -7.42
CA ALA A 183 17.65 -10.72 -6.63
C ALA A 183 17.97 -11.94 -7.51
N THR A 184 19.25 -12.23 -7.68
CA THR A 184 19.74 -13.37 -8.48
C THR A 184 20.69 -14.22 -7.67
N ALA A 185 20.83 -15.50 -8.01
CA ALA A 185 21.77 -16.37 -7.33
C ALA A 185 22.20 -17.55 -8.18
N SER A 186 23.38 -18.10 -7.88
CA SER A 186 23.92 -19.29 -8.54
C SER A 186 23.19 -20.60 -8.19
N LYS A 187 22.35 -20.61 -7.14
CA LYS A 187 21.62 -21.78 -6.64
C LYS A 187 20.22 -21.41 -6.12
N SER A 188 19.30 -22.39 -6.11
CA SER A 188 18.04 -22.31 -5.37
C SER A 188 18.29 -22.23 -3.86
N HIS A 189 17.35 -21.65 -3.10
CA HIS A 189 17.43 -21.51 -1.62
C HIS A 189 18.66 -20.76 -1.10
N SER A 190 19.15 -19.83 -1.92
CA SER A 190 20.29 -18.95 -1.68
C SER A 190 19.98 -17.72 -0.82
N GLY A 191 18.73 -17.56 -0.36
CA GLY A 191 18.30 -16.37 0.40
C GLY A 191 17.85 -15.18 -0.46
N LYS A 192 17.54 -15.37 -1.75
CA LYS A 192 17.00 -14.30 -2.62
C LYS A 192 15.75 -13.66 -2.02
N ASP A 193 14.78 -14.49 -1.64
CA ASP A 193 13.52 -14.01 -1.08
C ASP A 193 13.74 -13.38 0.30
N THR A 194 14.69 -13.91 1.08
CA THR A 194 15.13 -13.33 2.37
C THR A 194 15.70 -11.91 2.22
N VAL A 195 16.51 -11.66 1.19
CA VAL A 195 17.00 -10.30 0.88
C VAL A 195 15.86 -9.39 0.44
N LEU A 196 14.92 -9.89 -0.38
CA LEU A 196 13.75 -9.12 -0.79
C LEU A 196 12.79 -8.85 0.39
N ASP A 197 12.73 -9.73 1.40
CA ASP A 197 12.01 -9.53 2.66
C ASP A 197 12.68 -8.45 3.52
N PHE A 198 14.00 -8.51 3.65
CA PHE A 198 14.78 -7.46 4.33
C PHE A 198 14.55 -6.09 3.67
N ILE A 199 14.63 -6.02 2.34
CA ILE A 199 14.42 -4.80 1.56
C ILE A 199 12.99 -4.26 1.71
N ALA A 200 11.99 -5.13 1.75
CA ALA A 200 10.61 -4.73 1.97
C ALA A 200 10.42 -4.10 3.36
N GLY A 201 11.15 -4.60 4.36
CA GLY A 201 10.95 -4.26 5.75
C GLY A 201 9.49 -4.50 6.17
N GLN A 202 8.88 -3.49 6.79
CA GLN A 202 7.48 -3.49 7.19
C GLN A 202 6.51 -3.07 6.08
N THR A 203 7.01 -2.68 4.90
CA THR A 203 6.16 -2.20 3.80
C THR A 203 5.23 -3.32 3.33
N PRO A 204 3.92 -3.07 3.20
CA PRO A 204 2.98 -4.03 2.64
C PRO A 204 3.43 -4.48 1.25
N LYS A 205 3.47 -5.81 1.07
CA LYS A 205 4.00 -6.44 -0.12
C LYS A 205 3.13 -7.60 -0.56
N THR A 206 3.16 -7.88 -1.85
CA THR A 206 2.49 -9.04 -2.44
C THR A 206 3.35 -9.67 -3.52
N SER A 207 3.05 -10.93 -3.84
CA SER A 207 3.70 -11.68 -4.91
C SER A 207 2.72 -11.94 -6.04
N VAL A 208 3.19 -11.72 -7.27
CA VAL A 208 2.49 -11.97 -8.53
C VAL A 208 3.37 -12.90 -9.36
N SER A 209 2.80 -13.98 -9.89
CA SER A 209 3.49 -14.82 -10.86
C SER A 209 3.72 -14.03 -12.15
N TRP A 210 4.97 -13.98 -12.61
CA TRP A 210 5.28 -13.49 -13.93
C TRP A 210 4.80 -14.49 -14.98
N GLU A 211 4.17 -13.98 -16.03
CA GLU A 211 3.71 -14.76 -17.17
C GLU A 211 4.33 -14.18 -18.47
N PRO A 212 4.74 -15.03 -19.44
CA PRO A 212 5.22 -14.56 -20.75
C PRO A 212 4.19 -13.70 -21.49
N ALA A 213 2.91 -13.96 -21.25
CA ALA A 213 1.82 -13.14 -21.74
C ALA A 213 1.69 -11.88 -20.86
N ASP A 214 2.20 -10.75 -21.36
CA ASP A 214 2.29 -9.48 -20.60
C ASP A 214 0.95 -9.04 -19.99
N TRP A 215 -0.16 -9.26 -20.71
CA TRP A 215 -1.50 -8.92 -20.25
C TRP A 215 -1.92 -9.70 -18.99
N ALA A 216 -1.44 -10.92 -18.79
CA ALA A 216 -1.76 -11.74 -17.62
C ALA A 216 -1.04 -11.19 -16.36
N THR A 217 0.24 -10.82 -16.51
CA THR A 217 1.03 -10.13 -15.48
C THR A 217 0.38 -8.79 -15.11
N GLN A 218 0.02 -7.97 -16.11
CA GLN A 218 -0.69 -6.71 -15.91
C GLN A 218 -2.00 -6.91 -15.14
N LYS A 219 -2.81 -7.90 -15.54
CA LYS A 219 -4.10 -8.20 -14.90
C LYS A 219 -3.92 -8.55 -13.42
N ALA A 220 -2.93 -9.38 -13.10
CA ALA A 220 -2.65 -9.80 -11.73
C ALA A 220 -2.17 -8.62 -10.86
N ILE A 221 -1.27 -7.78 -11.38
CA ILE A 221 -0.80 -6.56 -10.70
C ILE A 221 -1.98 -5.62 -10.40
N ILE A 222 -2.84 -5.36 -11.38
CA ILE A 222 -4.01 -4.48 -11.21
C ILE A 222 -4.99 -5.06 -10.20
N ALA A 223 -5.22 -6.37 -10.23
CA ALA A 223 -6.08 -7.04 -9.24
C ALA A 223 -5.53 -6.88 -7.81
N SER A 224 -4.22 -7.02 -7.61
CA SER A 224 -3.59 -6.81 -6.31
C SER A 224 -3.74 -5.37 -5.82
N LEU A 225 -3.46 -4.38 -6.67
CA LEU A 225 -3.56 -2.95 -6.34
C LEU A 225 -5.01 -2.48 -6.08
N ASN A 226 -6.01 -3.18 -6.62
CA ASN A 226 -7.41 -2.94 -6.31
C ASN A 226 -7.85 -3.62 -5.00
N THR A 227 -7.20 -4.70 -4.63
CA THR A 227 -7.52 -5.45 -3.41
C THR A 227 -6.93 -4.77 -2.18
N ASP A 228 -5.68 -4.31 -2.29
CA ASP A 228 -4.95 -3.67 -1.20
C ASP A 228 -4.31 -2.35 -1.67
N PRO A 229 -4.94 -1.21 -1.36
CA PRO A 229 -4.40 0.11 -1.67
C PRO A 229 -3.13 0.47 -0.89
N SER A 230 -2.79 -0.26 0.18
CA SER A 230 -1.63 0.02 1.03
C SER A 230 -0.33 -0.61 0.50
N LEU A 231 -0.41 -1.43 -0.55
CA LEU A 231 0.75 -2.07 -1.17
C LEU A 231 1.82 -1.04 -1.53
N GLY A 232 3.04 -1.29 -1.07
CA GLY A 232 4.22 -0.51 -1.43
C GLY A 232 5.24 -1.28 -2.27
N MET A 233 5.12 -2.61 -2.31
CA MET A 233 6.03 -3.46 -3.06
C MET A 233 5.32 -4.64 -3.74
N ILE A 234 5.65 -4.91 -5.00
CA ILE A 234 5.14 -6.07 -5.75
C ILE A 234 6.32 -6.94 -6.19
N ARG A 235 6.28 -8.22 -5.84
CA ARG A 235 7.27 -9.22 -6.25
C ARG A 235 6.79 -9.98 -7.46
N LEU A 236 7.60 -10.01 -8.50
CA LEU A 236 7.43 -10.88 -9.64
C LEU A 236 8.15 -12.20 -9.37
N GLU A 237 7.37 -13.23 -9.13
CA GLU A 237 7.84 -14.59 -8.85
C GLU A 237 7.70 -15.48 -10.08
N ASN A 238 8.38 -16.63 -10.07
CA ASN A 238 8.31 -17.64 -11.13
C ASN A 238 8.66 -17.11 -12.53
N ALA A 239 9.43 -16.04 -12.63
CA ALA A 239 9.94 -15.54 -13.91
C ALA A 239 10.88 -16.60 -14.53
N ARG A 240 10.34 -17.37 -15.48
CA ARG A 240 11.03 -18.47 -16.16
C ARG A 240 10.70 -18.42 -17.64
N VAL A 241 11.72 -18.56 -18.45
CA VAL A 241 11.63 -18.52 -19.91
C VAL A 241 12.20 -19.82 -20.48
N SER A 242 11.53 -20.36 -21.49
CA SER A 242 12.00 -21.53 -22.24
C SER A 242 12.74 -21.08 -23.51
N GLY A 243 13.69 -21.90 -23.96
CA GLY A 243 14.28 -21.79 -25.30
C GLY A 243 15.04 -20.49 -25.60
N GLY A 244 15.94 -20.05 -24.71
CA GLY A 244 16.83 -18.89 -24.96
C GLY A 244 16.13 -17.53 -25.02
N SER A 245 14.83 -17.49 -24.72
CA SER A 245 14.07 -16.24 -24.64
C SER A 245 14.47 -15.46 -23.39
N LYS A 246 14.26 -14.14 -23.41
CA LYS A 246 14.52 -13.25 -22.28
C LYS A 246 13.24 -12.94 -21.52
N ILE A 247 13.33 -12.76 -20.20
CA ILE A 247 12.25 -12.19 -19.39
C ILE A 247 12.14 -10.72 -19.81
N ALA A 248 11.01 -10.36 -20.41
CA ALA A 248 10.70 -9.00 -20.89
C ALA A 248 9.24 -8.69 -20.58
N SER A 249 8.93 -7.42 -20.33
CA SER A 249 7.55 -6.97 -20.10
C SER A 249 7.47 -5.47 -20.33
N ALA A 250 6.87 -5.07 -21.46
CA ALA A 250 6.68 -3.67 -21.79
C ALA A 250 5.79 -2.97 -20.75
N PHE A 251 4.81 -3.67 -20.20
CA PHE A 251 4.03 -3.19 -19.07
C PHE A 251 4.90 -2.86 -17.86
N VAL A 252 5.72 -3.81 -17.39
CA VAL A 252 6.58 -3.61 -16.20
C VAL A 252 7.59 -2.49 -16.45
N GLU A 253 8.23 -2.46 -17.63
CA GLU A 253 9.20 -1.42 -18.01
C GLU A 253 8.59 -0.01 -17.96
N ARG A 254 7.36 0.15 -18.46
CA ARG A 254 6.62 1.41 -18.38
C ARG A 254 6.13 1.69 -16.97
N PHE A 255 5.61 0.68 -16.28
CA PHE A 255 5.02 0.83 -14.96
C PHE A 255 6.04 1.35 -13.96
N VAL A 256 7.28 0.85 -13.96
CA VAL A 256 8.30 1.30 -12.98
C VAL A 256 8.83 2.70 -13.25
N THR A 257 8.62 3.22 -14.46
CA THR A 257 9.11 4.53 -14.88
C THR A 257 8.05 5.63 -14.82
N ASP A 258 6.79 5.32 -15.15
CA ASP A 258 5.68 6.29 -15.18
C ASP A 258 5.29 6.74 -13.76
N PRO A 259 5.32 8.04 -13.43
CA PRO A 259 4.90 8.54 -12.12
C PRO A 259 3.38 8.45 -11.89
N ALA A 260 2.59 8.39 -12.95
CA ALA A 260 1.12 8.39 -12.90
C ALA A 260 0.48 7.43 -13.92
N PRO A 261 0.78 6.12 -13.85
CA PRO A 261 0.31 5.14 -14.82
C PRO A 261 -1.21 5.02 -14.75
N THR A 262 -1.82 4.92 -15.93
CA THR A 262 -3.23 4.55 -16.05
C THR A 262 -3.35 3.03 -15.95
N LEU A 263 -4.04 2.56 -14.93
CA LEU A 263 -4.36 1.15 -14.72
C LEU A 263 -5.71 0.82 -15.33
N TYR A 264 -5.68 -0.11 -16.27
CA TYR A 264 -6.89 -0.70 -16.85
C TYR A 264 -6.60 -2.14 -17.28
N SER A 265 -7.49 -3.05 -16.92
CA SER A 265 -7.51 -4.41 -17.47
C SER A 265 -8.95 -4.89 -17.51
N PRO A 266 -9.46 -5.35 -18.67
CA PRO A 266 -10.76 -5.99 -18.76
C PRO A 266 -10.90 -7.13 -17.74
N GLY A 267 -12.04 -7.19 -17.06
CA GLY A 267 -12.34 -8.23 -16.07
C GLY A 267 -11.74 -8.03 -14.67
N CYS A 268 -11.09 -6.89 -14.39
CA CYS A 268 -10.66 -6.52 -13.03
C CYS A 268 -11.67 -5.61 -12.29
N GLY A 269 -12.91 -5.50 -12.80
CA GLY A 269 -14.04 -4.86 -12.13
C GLY A 269 -13.89 -3.38 -11.80
N SER A 270 -12.91 -2.68 -12.39
CA SER A 270 -12.56 -1.30 -12.09
C SER A 270 -12.54 -0.47 -13.37
N GLU A 271 -13.04 0.76 -13.27
CA GLU A 271 -12.87 1.76 -14.31
C GLU A 271 -11.38 2.10 -14.48
N PRO A 272 -10.95 2.53 -15.68
CA PRO A 272 -9.59 3.03 -15.88
C PRO A 272 -9.28 4.10 -14.85
N ARG A 273 -8.21 3.92 -14.06
CA ARG A 273 -7.80 4.88 -13.04
C ARG A 273 -6.32 5.22 -13.14
N ARG A 274 -5.98 6.47 -12.92
CA ARG A 274 -4.59 6.87 -12.69
C ARG A 274 -4.24 6.66 -11.23
N ILE A 275 -3.06 6.13 -10.97
CA ILE A 275 -2.54 6.01 -9.60
C ILE A 275 -1.30 6.87 -9.44
N ARG A 276 -1.04 7.33 -8.22
CA ARG A 276 0.25 7.90 -7.83
C ARG A 276 1.24 6.74 -7.64
N ASN A 277 2.22 6.60 -8.53
CA ASN A 277 3.04 5.39 -8.56
C ASN A 277 4.15 5.39 -7.52
N GLU A 278 3.81 4.89 -6.34
CA GLU A 278 4.69 4.73 -5.19
C GLU A 278 5.17 3.27 -5.06
N ILE A 279 4.87 2.42 -6.03
CA ILE A 279 5.14 0.98 -5.96
C ILE A 279 6.60 0.70 -6.34
N VAL A 280 7.29 -0.08 -5.52
CA VAL A 280 8.58 -0.69 -5.87
C VAL A 280 8.33 -2.10 -6.40
N MET A 281 8.92 -2.43 -7.55
CA MET A 281 8.88 -3.79 -8.07
C MET A 281 10.16 -4.53 -7.72
N SER A 282 10.05 -5.82 -7.45
CA SER A 282 11.21 -6.70 -7.33
C SER A 282 10.99 -7.99 -8.09
N MET A 283 12.08 -8.66 -8.45
CA MET A 283 12.03 -9.95 -9.10
C MET A 283 13.11 -10.85 -8.52
N SER A 284 12.79 -12.13 -8.34
CA SER A 284 13.78 -13.16 -8.05
C SER A 284 13.89 -14.13 -9.21
N THR A 285 15.12 -14.41 -9.66
CA THR A 285 15.40 -15.40 -10.70
C THR A 285 16.57 -16.30 -10.32
N ASN A 286 16.43 -17.60 -10.62
CA ASN A 286 17.50 -18.59 -10.43
C ASN A 286 18.39 -18.66 -11.68
N PHE A 287 17.76 -18.72 -12.84
CA PHE A 287 18.39 -18.78 -14.16
C PHE A 287 17.40 -18.17 -15.15
N GLY A 288 17.79 -17.07 -15.79
CA GLY A 288 16.98 -16.38 -16.79
C GLY A 288 17.68 -15.10 -17.22
N GLU A 289 17.80 -14.91 -18.53
CA GLU A 289 18.30 -13.65 -19.07
C GLU A 289 17.15 -12.64 -19.05
N LEU A 290 17.36 -11.49 -18.42
CA LEU A 290 16.44 -10.36 -18.50
C LEU A 290 16.67 -9.61 -19.82
N SER A 291 15.63 -8.94 -20.32
CA SER A 291 15.80 -7.97 -21.39
C SER A 291 16.78 -6.88 -20.97
N GLU A 292 17.49 -6.31 -21.94
CA GLU A 292 18.40 -5.18 -21.70
C GLU A 292 17.64 -3.99 -21.09
N ASP A 293 16.38 -3.79 -21.49
CA ASP A 293 15.51 -2.76 -20.93
C ASP A 293 15.20 -2.94 -19.45
N LEU A 294 14.92 -4.17 -19.01
CA LEU A 294 14.71 -4.46 -17.59
C LEU A 294 16.02 -4.37 -16.80
N LEU A 295 17.15 -4.78 -17.39
CA LEU A 295 18.47 -4.66 -16.76
C LEU A 295 18.86 -3.20 -16.55
N ASN A 296 18.65 -2.33 -17.54
CA ASN A 296 18.94 -0.90 -17.44
C ASN A 296 18.06 -0.17 -16.42
N ARG A 297 16.94 -0.78 -16.01
CA ARG A 297 16.03 -0.28 -14.97
C ARG A 297 16.17 -1.06 -13.66
N GLY A 298 17.15 -1.95 -13.57
CA GLY A 298 17.33 -2.88 -12.47
C GLY A 298 18.35 -2.39 -11.43
N LEU A 299 18.13 -2.77 -10.18
CA LEU A 299 19.12 -2.73 -9.11
C LEU A 299 19.53 -4.18 -8.82
N PRO A 300 20.64 -4.67 -9.41
CA PRO A 300 21.04 -6.06 -9.29
C PRO A 300 21.62 -6.36 -7.90
N ILE A 301 21.20 -7.48 -7.33
CA ILE A 301 21.76 -8.07 -6.11
C ILE A 301 22.04 -9.53 -6.40
N HIS A 302 23.31 -9.89 -6.52
CA HIS A 302 23.74 -11.26 -6.75
C HIS A 302 24.21 -11.94 -5.45
N LEU A 303 23.64 -13.11 -5.19
CA LEU A 303 24.03 -13.98 -4.09
C LEU A 303 24.83 -15.17 -4.61
N LYS A 304 25.99 -15.43 -4.00
CA LYS A 304 26.88 -16.54 -4.36
C LYS A 304 27.19 -17.38 -3.12
N PRO A 305 26.22 -18.20 -2.66
CA PRO A 305 26.43 -19.05 -1.50
C PRO A 305 27.55 -20.06 -1.71
N ASN A 306 28.49 -20.11 -0.75
CA ASN A 306 29.53 -21.13 -0.69
C ASN A 306 28.98 -22.45 -0.12
N GLY A 307 29.44 -23.59 -0.65
CA GLY A 307 29.06 -24.94 -0.20
C GLY A 307 27.71 -25.45 -0.72
N SER A 308 27.30 -26.64 -0.27
CA SER A 308 25.92 -27.13 -0.43
C SER A 308 25.04 -26.51 0.66
N ILE A 309 23.80 -26.17 0.33
CA ILE A 309 22.83 -25.64 1.31
C ILE A 309 22.47 -26.69 2.36
N THR A 310 22.60 -27.98 2.02
CA THR A 310 22.44 -29.10 2.96
C THR A 310 23.46 -29.09 4.09
N ASP A 311 24.59 -28.44 3.89
CA ASP A 311 25.74 -28.50 4.80
C ASP A 311 25.86 -27.22 5.65
N ARG A 312 24.91 -26.28 5.50
CA ARG A 312 24.90 -25.01 6.24
C ARG A 312 24.29 -25.19 7.61
N HIS A 313 25.10 -24.96 8.64
CA HIS A 313 24.62 -24.59 9.97
C HIS A 313 24.41 -23.07 10.00
N SER A 314 23.16 -22.65 10.14
CA SER A 314 22.81 -21.24 10.32
C SER A 314 22.90 -20.88 11.81
N ASP A 315 23.66 -19.84 12.16
CA ASP A 315 23.75 -19.32 13.55
C ASP A 315 22.43 -18.70 14.02
N ILE A 316 21.54 -18.34 13.09
CA ILE A 316 20.15 -17.91 13.36
C ILE A 316 19.16 -19.10 13.36
N GLY A 317 19.67 -20.33 13.23
CA GLY A 317 18.91 -21.57 13.17
C GLY A 317 18.22 -21.82 11.83
N ASN A 318 18.23 -23.07 11.35
CA ASN A 318 17.27 -23.53 10.34
C ASN A 318 15.97 -23.90 11.06
N ARG A 319 15.04 -22.96 11.23
CA ARG A 319 13.72 -23.25 11.80
C ARG A 319 12.64 -23.08 10.74
N TRP A 320 12.16 -24.22 10.23
CA TRP A 320 10.79 -24.38 9.75
C TRP A 320 9.77 -24.36 10.91
N ASP A 321 10.09 -23.73 12.03
CA ASP A 321 9.16 -23.50 13.12
C ASP A 321 8.62 -22.08 12.99
N ARG A 322 7.30 -22.00 12.79
CA ARG A 322 6.48 -20.78 12.65
C ARG A 322 6.68 -19.72 13.76
N GLU A 323 7.47 -19.99 14.79
CA GLU A 323 7.62 -19.13 15.95
C GLU A 323 8.59 -17.96 15.78
N VAL A 324 9.64 -18.07 14.95
CA VAL A 324 10.63 -16.98 14.85
C VAL A 324 10.06 -15.79 14.06
N VAL A 325 9.34 -16.04 12.96
CA VAL A 325 8.63 -14.96 12.24
C VAL A 325 7.46 -14.42 13.06
N GLU A 326 6.80 -15.27 13.87
CA GLU A 326 5.74 -14.80 14.77
C GLU A 326 6.26 -13.93 15.92
N HIS A 327 7.51 -14.10 16.39
CA HIS A 327 8.07 -13.23 17.43
C HIS A 327 8.41 -11.83 16.89
N TRP A 328 8.83 -11.72 15.63
CA TRP A 328 9.03 -10.43 14.95
C TRP A 328 7.72 -9.70 14.60
N ILE A 329 6.58 -10.41 14.57
CA ILE A 329 5.25 -9.86 14.22
C ILE A 329 4.36 -9.61 15.45
N LYS A 330 4.53 -10.35 16.56
CA LYS A 330 3.65 -10.28 17.74
C LYS A 330 3.88 -9.10 18.68
N ASP A 331 5.03 -8.43 18.59
CA ASP A 331 5.34 -7.30 19.49
C ASP A 331 4.66 -5.97 19.07
N GLY A 332 3.71 -6.00 18.13
CA GLY A 332 3.01 -4.79 17.66
C GLY A 332 1.51 -4.90 17.38
N CYS A 333 0.80 -5.95 17.83
CA CYS A 333 -0.67 -5.95 17.71
C CYS A 333 -1.41 -6.88 18.68
N PRO A 334 -2.28 -6.35 19.57
CA PRO A 334 -3.12 -7.17 20.44
C PRO A 334 -4.39 -7.66 19.72
N SER A 335 -4.55 -8.99 19.73
CA SER A 335 -5.82 -9.74 19.70
C SER A 335 -6.63 -9.81 18.40
N LEU A 336 -6.53 -10.96 17.72
CA LEU A 336 -7.66 -11.58 17.01
C LEU A 336 -7.74 -13.07 17.38
N ARG A 337 -8.64 -13.40 18.32
CA ARG A 337 -9.05 -14.78 18.58
C ARG A 337 -10.18 -15.14 17.62
N HIS A 338 -9.97 -16.15 16.77
CA HIS A 338 -11.06 -16.88 16.13
C HIS A 338 -11.21 -18.30 16.70
N PRO A 339 -12.43 -18.86 16.70
CA PRO A 339 -12.83 -19.93 17.61
C PRO A 339 -12.40 -21.32 17.14
N LYS A 340 -12.04 -22.16 18.12
CA LYS A 340 -11.67 -23.57 17.91
C LYS A 340 -12.89 -24.38 17.45
N ASN A 341 -12.78 -24.98 16.27
CA ASN A 341 -13.71 -25.99 15.75
C ASN A 341 -13.51 -27.32 16.49
N ASN A 342 -14.44 -27.66 17.39
CA ASN A 342 -14.51 -28.96 18.04
C ASN A 342 -15.14 -29.99 17.09
N ARG A 343 -14.32 -30.84 16.45
CA ARG A 343 -14.80 -32.12 15.92
C ARG A 343 -14.94 -33.12 17.07
N ARG A 344 -16.17 -33.43 17.45
CA ARG A 344 -16.51 -34.58 18.30
C ARG A 344 -16.38 -35.87 17.50
N ARG A 345 -15.70 -36.86 18.11
CA ARG A 345 -15.77 -38.28 17.78
C ARG A 345 -17.07 -38.88 18.34
N GLY A 346 -17.69 -39.76 17.57
CA GLY A 346 -18.40 -40.95 18.06
C GLY A 346 -19.88 -40.82 18.42
N ALA A 347 -20.73 -41.32 17.52
CA ALA A 347 -21.63 -42.44 17.81
C ALA A 347 -21.66 -43.34 16.57
#